data_AF-A0A423JMJ1-F1
#
_entry.id   AF-A0A423JMJ1-F1
#
_cell.length_a   1.000
_cell.length_b   1.000
_cell.length_c   1.000
_cell.angle_alpha   90.00
_cell.angle_beta   90.00
_cell.angle_gamma   90.00
#
_symmetry.space_group_name_H-M   'P 1'
#
loop_
_entity.id
_entity.type
_entity.pdbx_description
1 polymer ?
#
loop_
_entity_poly.entity_id
_entity_poly.type
_entity_poly.pdbx_seq_one_letter_code
_entity_poly.pdbx_strand_id
1 'polypeptide(L)'
;MKNLMLVLLAGCFVTMANAADFQRVTVQPQGEQKVVGPCIGDQSTLQLKNDVISVIAQNGESYSLNADKQTEALAAYCGSDADSGLCVMAIKYAENEVNESFSLFVFDPQQNRFKPSAVKTITNPEFTNNQIISYYKDGPTNYTDTLCFESKDYFPCEKREWFAEHLGKQQMCEGEDACALPDIISEATGQPVDATIADAKVYLLNKTDDAVFTQRKAYLVRGDSVTLDDYVRNDEGLYFQVTFVGKVKTVGWVLAKSLNIEY
;
A
#
# COMPACT_ATOMS: atom_id res chain seq x y z
N MET A 1 -25.71 -60.10 23.11
CA MET A 1 -25.84 -58.66 22.81
C MET A 1 -24.45 -58.13 22.49
N LYS A 2 -24.19 -57.76 21.23
CA LYS A 2 -22.89 -57.28 20.74
C LYS A 2 -22.80 -55.76 20.97
N ASN A 3 -21.80 -55.30 21.72
CA ASN A 3 -21.42 -53.89 21.75
C ASN A 3 -20.37 -53.65 20.65
N LEU A 4 -20.73 -52.80 19.70
CA LEU A 4 -19.86 -52.28 18.65
C LEU A 4 -19.29 -50.95 19.18
N MET A 5 -18.01 -50.95 19.56
CA MET A 5 -17.32 -49.72 19.98
C MET A 5 -16.63 -49.14 18.74
N LEU A 6 -17.22 -48.09 18.18
CA LEU A 6 -16.70 -47.31 17.07
C LEU A 6 -15.69 -46.29 17.63
N VAL A 7 -14.40 -46.48 17.35
CA VAL A 7 -13.36 -45.50 17.66
C VAL A 7 -13.34 -44.47 16.54
N LEU A 8 -13.88 -43.28 16.79
CA LEU A 8 -13.70 -42.10 15.96
C LEU A 8 -12.33 -41.50 16.26
N LEU A 9 -11.38 -41.70 15.33
CA LEU A 9 -10.16 -40.90 15.25
C LEU A 9 -10.56 -39.50 14.76
N ALA A 10 -10.74 -38.57 15.70
CA ALA A 10 -10.79 -37.15 15.42
C ALA A 10 -9.37 -36.69 15.03
N GLY A 11 -9.12 -36.59 13.73
CA GLY A 11 -7.91 -35.96 13.21
C GLY A 11 -7.96 -34.46 13.53
N CYS A 12 -7.06 -34.01 14.41
CA CYS A 12 -6.70 -32.60 14.52
C CYS A 12 -6.08 -32.17 13.19
N PHE A 13 -6.86 -31.53 12.33
CA PHE A 13 -6.29 -30.70 11.26
C PHE A 13 -5.72 -29.45 11.92
N VAL A 14 -4.41 -29.47 12.17
CA VAL A 14 -3.65 -28.25 12.42
C VAL A 14 -3.59 -27.54 11.07
N THR A 15 -4.45 -26.55 10.87
CA THR A 15 -4.30 -25.61 9.76
C THR A 15 -3.03 -24.80 10.03
N MET A 16 -1.92 -25.21 9.42
CA MET A 16 -0.75 -24.36 9.33
C MET A 16 -1.19 -23.14 8.53
N ALA A 17 -1.22 -21.97 9.17
CA ALA A 17 -1.20 -20.71 8.45
C ALA A 17 0.11 -20.72 7.64
N ASN A 18 0.02 -20.98 6.33
CA ASN A 18 1.17 -20.84 5.45
C ASN A 18 1.62 -19.38 5.56
N ALA A 19 2.86 -19.17 6.01
CA ALA A 19 3.54 -17.91 5.80
C ALA A 19 3.60 -17.64 4.29
N ALA A 20 3.48 -16.38 3.88
CA ALA A 20 3.54 -15.99 2.49
C ALA A 20 4.76 -16.61 1.80
N ASP A 21 4.55 -17.22 0.62
CA ASP A 21 5.56 -18.00 -0.10
C ASP A 21 6.54 -17.13 -0.91
N PHE A 22 6.67 -15.85 -0.57
CA PHE A 22 7.58 -14.96 -1.25
C PHE A 22 9.02 -15.18 -0.77
N GLN A 23 9.88 -15.51 -1.72
CA GLN A 23 11.29 -15.74 -1.49
C GLN A 23 12.11 -14.65 -2.16
N ARG A 24 13.04 -14.07 -1.39
CA ARG A 24 14.07 -13.22 -1.96
C ARG A 24 15.07 -14.09 -2.72
N VAL A 25 15.30 -13.77 -3.99
CA VAL A 25 16.25 -14.44 -4.86
C VAL A 25 17.26 -13.44 -5.42
N THR A 26 18.45 -13.94 -5.76
CA THR A 26 19.51 -13.14 -6.36
C THR A 26 19.97 -13.79 -7.65
N VAL A 27 19.84 -13.08 -8.78
CA VAL A 27 20.33 -13.53 -10.09
C VAL A 27 21.68 -12.89 -10.36
N GLN A 28 22.73 -13.69 -10.42
CA GLN A 28 24.07 -13.18 -10.75
C GLN A 28 24.12 -12.70 -12.21
N PRO A 29 25.04 -11.78 -12.56
CA PRO A 29 25.28 -11.41 -13.95
C PRO A 29 25.60 -12.65 -14.79
N GLN A 30 25.00 -12.73 -15.98
CA GLN A 30 25.03 -13.91 -16.87
C GLN A 30 24.37 -15.17 -16.28
N GLY A 31 23.60 -15.02 -15.20
CA GLY A 31 22.94 -16.08 -14.47
C GLY A 31 21.46 -16.24 -14.82
N GLU A 32 20.90 -17.32 -14.29
CA GLU A 32 19.50 -17.71 -14.42
C GLU A 32 18.99 -18.19 -13.07
N GLN A 33 17.72 -17.92 -12.79
CA GLN A 33 17.05 -18.30 -11.56
C GLN A 33 15.63 -18.73 -11.89
N LYS A 34 15.24 -19.94 -11.48
CA LYS A 34 13.85 -20.38 -11.65
C LYS A 34 12.93 -19.54 -10.78
N VAL A 35 11.73 -19.24 -11.29
CA VAL A 35 10.65 -18.75 -10.46
C VAL A 35 10.32 -19.84 -9.44
N VAL A 36 10.16 -19.45 -8.18
CA VAL A 36 9.98 -20.35 -7.05
C VAL A 36 8.58 -20.15 -6.47
N GLY A 37 7.94 -21.25 -6.04
CA GLY A 37 6.61 -21.26 -5.43
C GLY A 37 5.60 -22.10 -6.21
N PRO A 38 4.56 -22.69 -5.58
CA PRO A 38 3.54 -23.48 -6.24
C PRO A 38 2.49 -22.57 -6.88
N CYS A 39 2.86 -21.89 -7.98
CA CYS A 39 2.01 -20.92 -8.66
C CYS A 39 1.95 -21.10 -10.17
N ILE A 40 0.90 -20.55 -10.78
CA ILE A 40 0.74 -20.51 -12.23
C ILE A 40 1.79 -19.53 -12.77
N GLY A 41 2.80 -20.08 -13.44
CA GLY A 41 3.97 -19.36 -13.95
C GLY A 41 5.31 -19.84 -13.39
N ASP A 42 5.32 -20.79 -12.46
CA ASP A 42 6.50 -21.30 -11.75
C ASP A 42 7.52 -22.02 -12.65
N GLN A 43 7.08 -22.47 -13.83
CA GLN A 43 7.94 -23.08 -14.85
C GLN A 43 8.80 -22.05 -15.60
N SER A 44 8.63 -20.76 -15.32
CA SER A 44 9.41 -19.69 -15.93
C SER A 44 10.80 -19.56 -15.27
N THR A 45 11.77 -19.05 -16.01
CA THR A 45 13.13 -18.77 -15.52
C THR A 45 13.47 -17.30 -15.73
N LEU A 46 13.79 -16.59 -14.65
CA LEU A 46 14.31 -15.23 -14.68
C LEU A 46 15.80 -15.28 -15.08
N GLN A 47 16.21 -14.39 -15.98
CA GLN A 47 17.57 -14.37 -16.52
C GLN A 47 18.11 -12.94 -16.52
N LEU A 48 19.39 -12.80 -16.16
CA LEU A 48 20.15 -11.57 -16.32
C LEU A 48 21.33 -11.84 -17.26
N LYS A 49 21.24 -11.39 -18.52
CA LYS A 49 22.31 -11.54 -19.52
C LYS A 49 22.53 -10.25 -20.28
N ASN A 50 23.79 -9.88 -20.44
CA ASN A 50 24.21 -8.65 -21.15
C ASN A 50 23.49 -7.39 -20.62
N ASP A 51 23.38 -7.32 -19.29
CA ASP A 51 22.70 -6.27 -18.54
C ASP A 51 21.19 -6.17 -18.79
N VAL A 52 20.58 -7.14 -19.47
CA VAL A 52 19.14 -7.18 -19.77
C VAL A 52 18.47 -8.25 -18.91
N ILE A 53 17.36 -7.85 -18.30
CA ILE A 53 16.48 -8.74 -17.54
C ILE A 53 15.43 -9.34 -18.50
N SER A 54 15.40 -10.66 -18.60
CA SER A 54 14.44 -11.40 -19.41
C SER A 54 13.83 -12.56 -18.64
N VAL A 55 12.72 -13.08 -19.15
CA VAL A 55 12.12 -14.32 -18.67
C VAL A 55 12.08 -15.33 -19.81
N ILE A 56 12.49 -16.56 -19.51
CA ILE A 56 12.27 -17.72 -20.36
C ILE A 56 10.97 -18.37 -19.90
N ALA A 57 9.94 -18.33 -20.74
CA ALA A 57 8.66 -18.97 -20.47
C ALA A 57 8.77 -20.50 -20.56
N GLN A 58 7.73 -21.20 -20.09
CA GLN A 58 7.66 -22.66 -20.13
C GLN A 58 7.82 -23.24 -21.55
N ASN A 59 7.38 -22.51 -22.58
CA ASN A 59 7.50 -22.91 -23.98
C ASN A 59 8.92 -22.69 -24.56
N GLY A 60 9.87 -22.21 -23.74
CA GLY A 60 11.26 -21.91 -24.13
C GLY A 60 11.44 -20.54 -24.78
N GLU A 61 10.38 -19.76 -24.99
CA GLU A 61 10.48 -18.42 -25.54
C GLU A 61 11.04 -17.45 -24.50
N SER A 62 12.02 -16.64 -24.92
CA SER A 62 12.58 -15.57 -24.08
C SER A 62 12.00 -14.22 -24.46
N TYR A 63 11.59 -13.44 -23.46
CA TYR A 63 11.10 -12.07 -23.64
C TYR A 63 11.67 -11.14 -22.57
N SER A 64 11.89 -9.89 -22.96
CA SER A 64 12.36 -8.83 -22.06
C SER A 64 11.21 -8.36 -21.16
N LEU A 65 11.52 -8.06 -19.90
CA LEU A 65 10.59 -7.39 -18.99
C LEU A 65 10.57 -5.86 -19.18
N ASN A 66 11.36 -5.33 -20.12
CA ASN A 66 11.52 -3.89 -20.40
C ASN A 66 11.91 -3.09 -19.15
N ALA A 67 12.61 -3.72 -18.20
CA ALA A 67 13.21 -3.05 -17.06
C ALA A 67 14.53 -2.36 -17.46
N ASP A 68 14.98 -1.43 -16.62
CA ASP A 68 16.26 -0.77 -16.79
C ASP A 68 17.42 -1.78 -16.78
N LYS A 69 18.52 -1.43 -17.46
CA LYS A 69 19.70 -2.28 -17.51
C LYS A 69 20.29 -2.49 -16.12
N GLN A 70 20.70 -3.72 -15.83
CA GLN A 70 21.29 -4.10 -14.54
C GLN A 70 22.67 -4.71 -14.75
N THR A 71 23.71 -4.00 -14.32
CA THR A 71 25.10 -4.47 -14.43
C THR A 71 25.53 -5.35 -13.25
N GLU A 72 24.82 -5.25 -12.13
CA GLU A 72 25.10 -5.97 -10.90
C GLU A 72 24.17 -7.16 -10.70
N ALA A 73 24.36 -7.90 -9.60
CA ALA A 73 23.46 -8.99 -9.25
C ALA A 73 22.05 -8.45 -9.01
N LEU A 74 21.07 -9.07 -9.67
CA LEU A 74 19.67 -8.68 -9.59
C LEU A 74 19.04 -9.25 -8.32
N ALA A 75 18.61 -8.38 -7.41
CA ALA A 75 17.72 -8.77 -6.33
C ALA A 75 16.27 -8.81 -6.82
N ALA A 76 15.55 -9.88 -6.52
CA ALA A 76 14.14 -9.99 -6.81
C ALA A 76 13.41 -10.73 -5.68
N TYR A 77 12.09 -10.56 -5.63
CA TYR A 77 11.18 -11.41 -4.88
C TYR A 77 10.34 -12.20 -5.88
N CYS A 78 10.18 -13.49 -5.64
CA CYS A 78 9.29 -14.36 -6.39
C CYS A 78 8.40 -15.10 -5.42
N GLY A 79 7.11 -15.23 -5.73
CA GLY A 79 6.18 -15.96 -4.90
C GLY A 79 4.82 -16.11 -5.56
N SER A 80 3.87 -16.57 -4.76
CA SER A 80 2.48 -16.75 -5.18
C SER A 80 1.58 -15.73 -4.50
N ASP A 81 0.68 -15.13 -5.27
CA ASP A 81 -0.50 -14.51 -4.69
C ASP A 81 -1.44 -15.63 -4.19
N ALA A 82 -1.80 -15.60 -2.90
CA ALA A 82 -2.44 -16.76 -2.27
C ALA A 82 -3.91 -16.95 -2.72
N ASP A 83 -4.60 -15.88 -3.09
CA ASP A 83 -6.01 -15.95 -3.54
C ASP A 83 -6.11 -16.41 -5.00
N SER A 84 -5.26 -15.89 -5.88
CA SER A 84 -5.30 -16.21 -7.32
C SER A 84 -4.42 -17.40 -7.72
N GLY A 85 -3.40 -17.72 -6.92
CA GLY A 85 -2.38 -18.72 -7.24
C GLY A 85 -1.46 -18.31 -8.38
N LEU A 86 -1.49 -17.05 -8.83
CA LEU A 86 -0.61 -16.54 -9.88
C LEU A 86 0.79 -16.26 -9.34
N CYS A 87 1.81 -16.51 -10.14
CA CYS A 87 3.16 -16.08 -9.77
C CYS A 87 3.28 -14.56 -9.86
N VAL A 88 3.93 -13.99 -8.87
CA VAL A 88 4.22 -12.56 -8.75
C VAL A 88 5.72 -12.39 -8.61
N MET A 89 6.25 -11.36 -9.26
CA MET A 89 7.67 -11.05 -9.24
C MET A 89 7.88 -9.56 -8.99
N ALA A 90 8.75 -9.23 -8.04
CA ALA A 90 9.19 -7.86 -7.80
C ALA A 90 10.71 -7.77 -8.03
N ILE A 91 11.15 -6.91 -8.93
CA ILE A 91 12.55 -6.83 -9.36
C ILE A 91 13.14 -5.49 -8.94
N LYS A 92 14.24 -5.51 -8.18
CA LYS A 92 14.91 -4.28 -7.73
C LYS A 92 15.40 -3.49 -8.94
N TYR A 93 15.16 -2.19 -8.96
CA TYR A 93 15.66 -1.30 -10.01
C TYR A 93 16.38 -0.05 -9.47
N ALA A 94 16.11 0.36 -8.24
CA ALA A 94 16.77 1.51 -7.62
C ALA A 94 16.88 1.33 -6.10
N GLU A 95 17.84 2.01 -5.50
CA GLU A 95 17.93 2.16 -4.05
C GLU A 95 18.59 3.47 -3.64
N ASN A 96 18.36 3.87 -2.39
CA ASN A 96 19.12 4.88 -1.68
C ASN A 96 19.35 4.41 -0.23
N GLU A 97 19.85 5.29 0.65
CA GLU A 97 20.18 4.93 2.04
C GLU A 97 18.99 4.41 2.87
N VAL A 98 17.75 4.67 2.47
CA VAL A 98 16.53 4.32 3.24
C VAL A 98 15.45 3.58 2.44
N ASN A 99 15.51 3.60 1.11
CA ASN A 99 14.49 3.04 0.23
C ASN A 99 15.10 2.11 -0.82
N GLU A 100 14.67 0.86 -0.91
CA GLU A 100 14.88 -0.06 -2.04
C GLU A 100 13.59 -0.14 -2.87
N SER A 101 13.65 0.21 -4.15
CA SER A 101 12.49 0.20 -5.06
C SER A 101 12.52 -0.96 -6.05
N PHE A 102 11.36 -1.57 -6.26
CA PHE A 102 11.15 -2.76 -7.07
C PHE A 102 10.04 -2.52 -8.09
N SER A 103 10.24 -3.00 -9.31
CA SER A 103 9.21 -3.07 -10.35
C SER A 103 8.38 -4.34 -10.15
N LEU A 104 7.05 -4.24 -10.16
CA LEU A 104 6.14 -5.34 -9.88
C LEU A 104 5.55 -5.93 -11.18
N PHE A 105 5.53 -7.27 -11.25
CA PHE A 105 5.05 -8.04 -12.36
C PHE A 105 4.13 -9.16 -11.88
N VAL A 106 3.07 -9.43 -12.65
CA VAL A 106 2.11 -10.52 -12.40
C VAL A 106 2.08 -11.43 -13.62
N PHE A 107 2.01 -12.74 -13.39
CA PHE A 107 1.87 -13.69 -14.47
C PHE A 107 0.48 -13.59 -15.13
N ASP A 108 0.44 -13.46 -16.46
CA ASP A 108 -0.78 -13.53 -17.26
C ASP A 108 -0.90 -14.92 -17.90
N PRO A 109 -1.83 -15.78 -17.42
CA PRO A 109 -2.03 -17.11 -17.98
C PRO A 109 -2.53 -17.12 -19.43
N GLN A 110 -3.18 -16.04 -19.89
CA GLN A 110 -3.68 -15.97 -21.27
C GLN A 110 -2.53 -15.80 -22.27
N GLN A 111 -1.51 -15.05 -21.87
CA GLN A 111 -0.33 -14.77 -22.69
C GLN A 111 0.83 -15.71 -22.38
N ASN A 112 0.74 -16.47 -21.28
CA ASN A 112 1.81 -17.31 -20.74
C ASN A 112 3.10 -16.51 -20.46
N ARG A 113 2.95 -15.30 -19.92
CA ARG A 113 4.04 -14.34 -19.70
C ARG A 113 3.78 -13.46 -18.48
N PHE A 114 4.84 -12.96 -17.85
CA PHE A 114 4.76 -11.88 -16.88
C PHE A 114 4.48 -10.55 -17.58
N LYS A 115 3.50 -9.81 -17.06
CA LYS A 115 3.19 -8.44 -17.46
C LYS A 115 3.48 -7.48 -16.30
N PRO A 116 3.83 -6.20 -16.57
CA PRO A 116 3.85 -5.19 -15.52
C PRO A 116 2.50 -5.11 -14.82
N SER A 117 2.53 -5.00 -13.49
CA SER A 117 1.35 -4.75 -12.67
C SER A 117 0.82 -3.33 -12.89
N ALA A 118 -0.47 -3.12 -12.61
CA ALA A 118 -1.08 -1.78 -12.61
C ALA A 118 -0.35 -0.86 -11.61
N VAL A 119 -0.04 -1.38 -10.42
CA VAL A 119 0.95 -0.80 -9.52
C VAL A 119 2.34 -1.14 -10.03
N LYS A 120 3.02 -0.16 -10.62
CA LYS A 120 4.32 -0.37 -11.29
C LYS A 120 5.47 -0.60 -10.31
N THR A 121 5.45 0.12 -9.19
CA THR A 121 6.58 0.21 -8.26
C THR A 121 6.12 -0.01 -6.84
N ILE A 122 6.92 -0.76 -6.09
CA ILE A 122 6.80 -0.95 -4.64
C ILE A 122 8.16 -0.67 -3.99
N THR A 123 8.15 -0.18 -2.76
CA THR A 123 9.37 0.21 -2.04
C THR A 123 9.43 -0.49 -0.68
N ASN A 124 10.61 -1.00 -0.32
CA ASN A 124 10.86 -1.83 0.86
C ASN A 124 9.70 -2.83 1.13
N PRO A 125 9.35 -3.69 0.16
CA PRO A 125 8.11 -4.44 0.24
C PRO A 125 8.16 -5.52 1.31
N GLU A 126 7.10 -5.60 2.10
CA GLU A 126 6.77 -6.74 2.94
C GLU A 126 5.62 -7.52 2.29
N PHE A 127 5.88 -8.78 1.98
CA PHE A 127 4.88 -9.67 1.40
C PHE A 127 4.17 -10.43 2.51
N THR A 128 2.87 -10.24 2.60
CA THR A 128 2.01 -10.94 3.56
C THR A 128 0.99 -11.79 2.80
N ASN A 129 0.16 -12.56 3.51
CA ASN A 129 -0.88 -13.35 2.86
C ASN A 129 -1.90 -12.41 2.20
N ASN A 130 -1.92 -12.40 0.87
CA ASN A 130 -2.83 -11.64 -0.02
C ASN A 130 -2.57 -10.13 -0.11
N GLN A 131 -1.50 -9.61 0.51
CA GLN A 131 -1.18 -8.19 0.46
C GLN A 131 0.32 -7.93 0.33
N ILE A 132 0.65 -6.82 -0.33
CA ILE A 132 2.01 -6.27 -0.36
C ILE A 132 1.96 -4.95 0.41
N ILE A 133 2.74 -4.85 1.49
CA ILE A 133 2.89 -3.60 2.24
C ILE A 133 4.17 -2.93 1.74
N SER A 134 4.02 -1.75 1.12
CA SER A 134 5.11 -0.95 0.58
C SER A 134 5.40 0.22 1.53
N TYR A 135 6.57 0.22 2.16
CA TYR A 135 6.99 1.24 3.11
C TYR A 135 8.10 2.12 2.52
N TYR A 136 7.96 3.44 2.59
CA TYR A 136 9.01 4.34 2.10
C TYR A 136 9.03 5.67 2.84
N LYS A 137 10.19 6.30 2.83
CA LYS A 137 10.41 7.61 3.45
C LYS A 137 10.71 8.66 2.39
N ASP A 138 10.04 9.81 2.47
CA ASP A 138 10.34 11.00 1.68
C ASP A 138 10.51 12.20 2.60
N GLY A 139 11.76 12.66 2.73
CA GLY A 139 12.14 13.69 3.68
C GLY A 139 11.78 13.30 5.13
N PRO A 140 10.99 14.12 5.85
CA PRO A 140 10.55 13.82 7.21
C PRO A 140 9.32 12.90 7.27
N THR A 141 8.67 12.62 6.14
CA THR A 141 7.38 11.92 6.07
C THR A 141 7.59 10.44 5.76
N ASN A 142 6.87 9.57 6.48
CA ASN A 142 6.84 8.14 6.21
C ASN A 142 5.52 7.77 5.50
N TYR A 143 5.59 6.88 4.53
CA TYR A 143 4.46 6.40 3.77
C TYR A 143 4.32 4.90 3.90
N THR A 144 3.09 4.41 3.85
CA THR A 144 2.76 3.00 3.82
C THR A 144 1.58 2.80 2.88
N ASP A 145 1.84 2.14 1.75
CA ASP A 145 0.80 1.72 0.81
C ASP A 145 0.56 0.22 0.99
N THR A 146 -0.68 -0.16 1.26
CA THR A 146 -1.09 -1.57 1.27
C THR A 146 -1.72 -1.89 -0.07
N LEU A 147 -1.16 -2.86 -0.77
CA LEU A 147 -1.65 -3.32 -2.06
C LEU A 147 -2.45 -4.59 -1.87
N CYS A 148 -3.63 -4.62 -2.48
CA CYS A 148 -4.52 -5.77 -2.52
C CYS A 148 -4.57 -6.33 -3.94
N PHE A 149 -4.78 -7.64 -4.05
CA PHE A 149 -4.96 -8.31 -5.34
C PHE A 149 -6.45 -8.42 -5.68
N GLU A 150 -6.86 -7.87 -6.82
CA GLU A 150 -8.23 -8.00 -7.34
C GLU A 150 -8.19 -8.02 -8.86
N SER A 151 -9.16 -8.69 -9.50
CA SER A 151 -9.29 -8.68 -10.97
C SER A 151 -8.02 -9.05 -11.76
N LYS A 152 -7.14 -9.86 -11.15
CA LYS A 152 -5.85 -10.36 -11.70
C LYS A 152 -4.70 -9.34 -11.67
N ASP A 153 -4.78 -8.29 -10.86
CA ASP A 153 -3.68 -7.36 -10.67
C ASP A 153 -3.68 -6.75 -9.25
N TYR A 154 -2.63 -6.02 -8.91
CA TYR A 154 -2.54 -5.28 -7.65
C TYR A 154 -3.03 -3.84 -7.81
N PHE A 155 -3.72 -3.34 -6.78
CA PHE A 155 -4.10 -1.94 -6.62
C PHE A 155 -3.84 -1.49 -5.18
N PRO A 156 -3.60 -0.19 -4.93
CA PRO A 156 -3.46 0.32 -3.58
C PRO A 156 -4.83 0.33 -2.91
N CYS A 157 -5.09 -0.56 -1.95
CA CYS A 157 -6.34 -0.60 -1.19
C CYS A 157 -6.30 0.26 0.07
N GLU A 158 -5.11 0.60 0.54
CA GLU A 158 -4.89 1.61 1.57
C GLU A 158 -3.65 2.43 1.24
N LYS A 159 -3.73 3.74 1.43
CA LYS A 159 -2.58 4.65 1.42
C LYS A 159 -2.50 5.36 2.74
N ARG A 160 -1.32 5.38 3.36
CA ARG A 160 -1.08 6.01 4.65
C ARG A 160 0.16 6.88 4.61
N GLU A 161 0.06 8.05 5.21
CA GLU A 161 1.13 9.04 5.30
C GLU A 161 1.23 9.58 6.73
N TRP A 162 2.38 9.41 7.38
CA TRP A 162 2.66 9.96 8.71
C TRP A 162 3.37 11.32 8.57
N PHE A 163 2.58 12.39 8.62
CA PHE A 163 3.04 13.77 8.34
C PHE A 163 3.40 14.57 9.60
N ALA A 164 3.05 14.07 10.79
CA ALA A 164 3.41 14.64 12.08
C ALA A 164 3.57 13.55 13.13
N GLU A 165 4.16 13.91 14.27
CA GLU A 165 4.21 13.03 15.44
C GLU A 165 2.78 12.66 15.84
N HIS A 166 2.51 11.35 15.92
CA HIS A 166 1.21 10.77 16.28
C HIS A 166 0.05 10.97 15.30
N LEU A 167 0.23 11.65 14.16
CA LEU A 167 -0.83 11.88 13.18
C LEU A 167 -0.46 11.33 11.81
N GLY A 168 -1.40 10.57 11.26
CA GLY A 168 -1.33 10.05 9.90
C GLY A 168 -2.52 10.51 9.08
N LYS A 169 -2.36 10.55 7.76
CA LYS A 169 -3.44 10.65 6.80
C LYS A 169 -3.65 9.25 6.23
N GLN A 170 -4.87 8.73 6.30
CA GLN A 170 -5.24 7.44 5.74
C GLN A 170 -6.28 7.63 4.66
N GLN A 171 -6.13 6.87 3.57
CA GLN A 171 -7.10 6.82 2.49
C GLN A 171 -7.36 5.36 2.11
N MET A 172 -8.62 4.93 2.20
CA MET A 172 -9.05 3.61 1.75
C MET A 172 -9.50 3.64 0.30
N CYS A 173 -9.19 2.61 -0.46
CA CYS A 173 -9.57 2.50 -1.86
C CYS A 173 -10.32 1.20 -2.15
N GLU A 174 -11.29 1.28 -3.04
CA GLU A 174 -12.10 0.18 -3.56
C GLU A 174 -11.80 0.01 -5.05
N GLY A 175 -10.98 -0.99 -5.37
CA GLY A 175 -10.51 -1.23 -6.75
C GLY A 175 -9.51 -0.20 -7.27
N GLU A 176 -9.25 -0.24 -8.57
CA GLU A 176 -8.13 0.49 -9.22
C GLU A 176 -8.31 2.02 -9.28
N ASP A 177 -9.56 2.51 -9.36
CA ASP A 177 -9.84 3.91 -9.72
C ASP A 177 -10.58 4.71 -8.62
N ALA A 178 -10.94 4.10 -7.49
CA ALA A 178 -11.78 4.74 -6.49
C ALA A 178 -11.14 4.71 -5.11
N CYS A 179 -10.65 5.86 -4.67
CA CYS A 179 -10.27 6.07 -3.28
C CYS A 179 -11.30 6.98 -2.59
N ALA A 180 -11.65 6.64 -1.35
CA ALA A 180 -12.47 7.48 -0.49
C ALA A 180 -11.77 8.82 -0.20
N LEU A 181 -12.50 9.77 0.38
CA LEU A 181 -11.84 10.93 0.98
C LEU A 181 -10.92 10.44 2.11
N PRO A 182 -9.79 11.13 2.34
CA PRO A 182 -8.91 10.76 3.43
C PRO A 182 -9.55 11.05 4.80
N ASP A 183 -9.00 10.41 5.82
CA ASP A 183 -9.20 10.71 7.22
C ASP A 183 -7.84 10.97 7.88
N ILE A 184 -7.79 11.86 8.87
CA ILE A 184 -6.62 11.99 9.75
C ILE A 184 -6.78 11.01 10.91
N ILE A 185 -5.79 10.16 11.10
CA ILE A 185 -5.77 9.07 12.08
C ILE A 185 -4.70 9.26 13.15
N SER A 186 -4.93 8.73 14.35
CA SER A 186 -3.93 8.66 15.42
C SER A 186 -3.01 7.46 15.21
N GLU A 187 -1.71 7.64 15.38
CA GLU A 187 -0.73 6.55 15.33
C GLU A 187 -0.97 5.50 16.42
N ALA A 188 -1.44 5.92 17.59
CA ALA A 188 -1.63 5.03 18.72
C ALA A 188 -2.84 4.10 18.56
N THR A 189 -3.91 4.57 17.91
CA THR A 189 -5.18 3.86 17.83
C THR A 189 -5.56 3.42 16.42
N GLY A 190 -4.97 4.03 15.39
CA GLY A 190 -5.39 3.89 13.99
C GLY A 190 -6.81 4.38 13.73
N GLN A 191 -7.41 5.15 14.64
CA GLN A 191 -8.76 5.67 14.51
C GLN A 191 -8.75 7.12 14.03
N PRO A 192 -9.83 7.59 13.38
CA PRO A 192 -10.01 9.00 13.05
C PRO A 192 -9.83 9.90 14.28
N VAL A 193 -9.20 11.04 14.06
CA VAL A 193 -8.88 12.00 15.11
C VAL A 193 -9.99 13.03 15.22
N ASP A 194 -10.52 13.16 16.42
CA ASP A 194 -11.39 14.27 16.79
C ASP A 194 -10.56 15.40 17.43
N ALA A 195 -11.02 16.63 17.22
CA ALA A 195 -10.46 17.83 17.80
C ALA A 195 -11.58 18.73 18.32
N THR A 196 -11.22 19.70 19.16
CA THR A 196 -12.14 20.75 19.61
C THR A 196 -11.65 22.12 19.21
N ILE A 197 -12.58 23.02 18.87
CA ILE A 197 -12.22 24.41 18.59
C ILE A 197 -11.72 25.09 19.87
N ALA A 198 -10.50 25.64 19.82
CA ALA A 198 -9.86 26.33 20.94
C ALA A 198 -10.21 27.83 21.01
N ASP A 199 -10.37 28.47 19.85
CA ASP A 199 -10.63 29.89 19.75
C ASP A 199 -12.12 30.22 19.97
N ALA A 200 -12.41 31.42 20.46
CA ALA A 200 -13.79 31.86 20.70
C ALA A 200 -14.67 31.76 19.44
N LYS A 201 -14.06 32.00 18.26
CA LYS A 201 -14.73 31.93 16.96
C LYS A 201 -13.70 31.65 15.85
N VAL A 202 -13.97 30.67 15.01
CA VAL A 202 -13.13 30.28 13.88
C VAL A 202 -13.98 30.25 12.62
N TYR A 203 -13.65 31.08 11.62
CA TYR A 203 -14.33 31.02 10.34
C TYR A 203 -13.80 29.84 9.53
N LEU A 204 -14.73 29.10 8.92
CA LEU A 204 -14.36 28.04 7.99
C LEU A 204 -13.82 28.64 6.70
N LEU A 205 -12.83 27.98 6.11
CA LEU A 205 -12.21 28.38 4.87
C LEU A 205 -12.59 27.38 3.75
N ASN A 206 -12.63 27.87 2.52
CA ASN A 206 -12.66 27.03 1.32
C ASN A 206 -11.28 27.04 0.68
N LYS A 207 -10.77 25.84 0.38
CA LYS A 207 -9.59 25.65 -0.47
C LYS A 207 -10.04 25.79 -1.92
N THR A 208 -9.58 26.83 -2.62
CA THR A 208 -9.89 27.05 -4.05
C THR A 208 -8.80 26.51 -4.97
N ASP A 209 -7.59 26.37 -4.44
CA ASP A 209 -6.41 25.85 -5.12
C ASP A 209 -5.44 25.28 -4.07
N ASP A 210 -4.30 24.69 -4.47
CA ASP A 210 -3.44 23.94 -3.54
C ASP A 210 -2.93 24.71 -2.31
N ALA A 211 -2.85 26.04 -2.39
CA ALA A 211 -2.38 26.88 -1.28
C ALA A 211 -3.30 28.06 -0.94
N VAL A 212 -4.44 28.23 -1.61
CA VAL A 212 -5.28 29.44 -1.46
C VAL A 212 -6.55 29.13 -0.67
N PHE A 213 -6.68 29.81 0.48
CA PHE A 213 -7.83 29.70 1.36
C PHE A 213 -8.67 30.97 1.36
N THR A 214 -9.97 30.82 1.14
CA THR A 214 -10.93 31.91 1.16
C THR A 214 -11.91 31.76 2.32
N GLN A 215 -12.05 32.82 3.12
CA GLN A 215 -12.90 32.79 4.30
C GLN A 215 -14.39 32.72 3.93
N ARG A 216 -15.13 31.83 4.61
CA ARG A 216 -16.60 31.73 4.51
C ARG A 216 -17.28 32.55 5.61
N LYS A 217 -18.58 32.75 5.44
CA LYS A 217 -19.45 33.30 6.49
C LYS A 217 -19.73 32.28 7.61
N ALA A 218 -19.64 30.99 7.32
CA ALA A 218 -19.80 29.91 8.29
C ALA A 218 -18.62 29.90 9.27
N TYR A 219 -18.91 29.59 10.53
CA TYR A 219 -17.92 29.57 11.60
C TYR A 219 -18.28 28.50 12.62
N LEU A 220 -17.26 28.09 13.37
CA LEU A 220 -17.37 27.27 14.56
C LEU A 220 -16.96 28.10 15.78
N VAL A 221 -17.37 27.68 16.97
CA VAL A 221 -17.07 28.36 18.24
C VAL A 221 -16.36 27.43 19.20
N ARG A 222 -15.72 28.01 20.21
CA ARG A 222 -14.97 27.25 21.23
C ARG A 222 -15.79 26.08 21.79
N GLY A 223 -15.17 24.91 21.83
CA GLY A 223 -15.77 23.68 22.36
C GLY A 223 -16.57 22.88 21.35
N ASP A 224 -16.80 23.39 20.14
CA ASP A 224 -17.33 22.58 19.04
C ASP A 224 -16.35 21.44 18.74
N SER A 225 -16.85 20.21 18.72
CA SER A 225 -16.09 19.01 18.38
C SER A 225 -16.18 18.74 16.88
N VAL A 226 -15.04 18.44 16.27
CA VAL A 226 -14.90 18.19 14.84
C VAL A 226 -14.03 16.98 14.59
N THR A 227 -14.29 16.27 13.50
CA THR A 227 -13.40 15.22 13.00
C THR A 227 -12.44 15.81 11.98
N LEU A 228 -11.19 15.36 11.99
CA LEU A 228 -10.15 15.78 11.06
C LEU A 228 -10.14 14.87 9.83
N ASP A 229 -10.41 15.43 8.65
CA ASP A 229 -10.56 14.67 7.40
C ASP A 229 -9.25 14.69 6.58
N ASP A 230 -8.67 15.87 6.36
CA ASP A 230 -7.48 16.05 5.51
C ASP A 230 -6.57 17.16 6.07
N TYR A 231 -5.37 17.30 5.52
CA TYR A 231 -4.42 18.32 5.90
C TYR A 231 -3.71 18.96 4.70
N VAL A 232 -3.31 20.23 4.86
CA VAL A 232 -2.44 20.95 3.92
C VAL A 232 -1.46 21.79 4.72
N ARG A 233 -0.18 21.74 4.35
CA ARG A 233 0.85 22.64 4.87
C ARG A 233 1.30 23.60 3.77
N ASN A 234 1.23 24.90 4.05
CA ASN A 234 1.77 25.95 3.19
C ASN A 234 2.58 26.96 4.03
N ASP A 235 3.00 28.06 3.42
CA ASP A 235 3.77 29.11 4.09
C ASP A 235 3.04 29.79 5.26
N GLU A 236 1.70 29.73 5.29
CA GLU A 236 0.87 30.32 6.34
C GLU A 236 0.66 29.37 7.53
N GLY A 237 0.97 28.08 7.35
CA GLY A 237 0.96 27.07 8.40
C GLY A 237 0.27 25.76 7.99
N LEU A 238 -0.11 25.00 9.02
CA LEU A 238 -0.85 23.76 8.87
C LEU A 238 -2.34 24.03 8.95
N TYR A 239 -3.08 23.54 7.96
CA TYR A 239 -4.52 23.57 7.86
C TYR A 239 -5.06 22.15 7.93
N PHE A 240 -6.20 21.99 8.60
CA PHE A 240 -6.98 20.76 8.58
C PHE A 240 -8.33 21.01 7.90
N GLN A 241 -8.75 20.08 7.04
CA GLN A 241 -10.14 19.95 6.69
C GLN A 241 -10.84 19.31 7.88
N VAL A 242 -11.95 19.93 8.30
CA VAL A 242 -12.72 19.48 9.43
C VAL A 242 -14.17 19.26 9.06
N THR A 243 -14.75 18.21 9.63
CA THR A 243 -16.16 17.90 9.58
C THR A 243 -16.78 18.20 10.95
N PHE A 244 -17.73 19.13 10.98
CA PHE A 244 -18.59 19.39 12.12
C PHE A 244 -19.98 18.79 11.90
N VAL A 245 -20.45 17.99 12.86
CA VAL A 245 -21.79 17.37 12.84
C VAL A 245 -22.69 18.02 13.89
N GLY A 246 -23.32 19.14 13.52
CA GLY A 246 -24.37 19.78 14.31
C GLY A 246 -25.76 19.41 13.80
N LYS A 247 -26.65 20.41 13.67
CA LYS A 247 -27.94 20.23 12.96
C LYS A 247 -27.77 19.88 11.48
N VAL A 248 -26.66 20.32 10.90
CA VAL A 248 -26.29 20.10 9.50
C VAL A 248 -24.80 19.75 9.46
N LYS A 249 -24.42 18.76 8.66
CA LYS A 249 -23.00 18.45 8.42
C LYS A 249 -22.35 19.64 7.72
N THR A 250 -21.27 20.16 8.30
CA THR A 250 -20.53 21.29 7.74
C THR A 250 -19.07 20.88 7.59
N VAL A 251 -18.55 21.01 6.37
CA VAL A 251 -17.14 20.74 6.04
C VAL A 251 -16.45 22.05 5.68
N GLY A 252 -15.23 22.26 6.15
CA GLY A 252 -14.40 23.41 5.81
C GLY A 252 -12.99 23.29 6.35
N TRP A 253 -12.11 24.19 5.94
CA TRP A 253 -10.72 24.22 6.38
C TRP A 253 -10.52 25.17 7.55
N VAL A 254 -9.67 24.82 8.50
CA VAL A 254 -9.28 25.64 9.63
C VAL A 254 -7.77 25.54 9.88
N LEU A 255 -7.18 26.57 10.47
CA LEU A 255 -5.79 26.54 10.92
C LEU A 255 -5.64 25.60 12.11
N ALA A 256 -4.59 24.78 12.12
CA ALA A 256 -4.29 23.84 13.20
C ALA A 256 -4.19 24.52 14.57
N LYS A 257 -3.65 25.75 14.64
CA LYS A 257 -3.52 26.52 15.89
C LYS A 257 -4.86 26.85 16.56
N SER A 258 -5.97 26.75 15.83
CA SER A 258 -7.32 27.02 16.35
C SER A 258 -8.00 25.75 16.89
N LEU A 259 -7.29 24.62 16.92
CA LEU A 259 -7.75 23.32 17.37
C LEU A 259 -6.98 22.88 18.62
N ASN A 260 -7.68 22.23 19.54
CA ASN A 260 -7.09 21.32 20.52
C ASN A 260 -7.30 19.90 19.98
N ILE A 261 -6.20 19.25 19.59
CA ILE A 261 -6.20 17.88 19.05
C ILE A 261 -5.95 16.92 20.22
N GLU A 262 -6.79 15.90 20.36
CA GLU A 262 -6.60 14.83 21.33
C GLU A 262 -5.80 13.70 20.65
N TYR A 263 -4.71 13.26 21.30
CA TYR A 263 -3.83 12.19 20.80
C TYR A 263 -4.12 10.87 21.51
#